data_AF-A0A6B9FIG4-F1
#
_entry.id   AF-A0A6B9FIG4-F1
#
_cell.length_a   1.000
_cell.length_b   1.000
_cell.length_c   1.000
_cell.angle_alpha   90.00
_cell.angle_beta   90.00
_cell.angle_gamma   90.00
#
_symmetry.space_group_name_H-M   'P 1'
#
loop_
_entity.id
_entity.type
_entity.pdbx_description
1 polymer ?
#
loop_
_entity_poly.entity_id
_entity_poly.type
_entity_poly.pdbx_seq_one_letter_code
_entity_poly.pdbx_strand_id
1 'polypeptide(L)'
;MSAFGCPHCTRTFADTNGLFCHVNARHGRRAARAAVPKHPSVIAENVRTRNAAHRAANRKAEPSMADLVIEAHLDRAMGLPVDRDIAEMFDV
;
A
#
# COMPACT_ATOMS: atom_id res chain seq x y z
N MET A 1 -28.27 -22.71 -6.65
CA MET A 1 -27.65 -21.97 -5.53
C MET A 1 -26.30 -22.58 -5.25
N SER A 2 -25.21 -21.86 -5.50
CA SER A 2 -23.86 -22.36 -5.25
C SER A 2 -23.56 -22.24 -3.75
N ALA A 3 -23.59 -23.35 -3.02
CA ALA A 3 -23.29 -23.34 -1.59
C ALA A 3 -21.77 -23.18 -1.37
N PHE A 4 -21.39 -22.33 -0.42
CA PHE A 4 -20.00 -22.09 -0.05
C PHE A 4 -19.61 -23.00 1.13
N GLY A 5 -18.83 -24.04 0.85
CA GLY A 5 -18.36 -24.98 1.86
C GLY A 5 -17.16 -24.44 2.66
N CYS A 6 -17.12 -24.72 3.95
CA CYS A 6 -15.92 -24.50 4.75
C CYS A 6 -14.86 -25.57 4.43
N PRO A 7 -13.59 -25.22 4.18
CA PRO A 7 -12.53 -26.21 3.94
C PRO A 7 -12.08 -26.97 5.20
N HIS A 8 -12.54 -26.56 6.39
CA HIS A 8 -12.11 -27.12 7.68
C HIS A 8 -13.23 -27.83 8.45
N CYS A 9 -14.48 -27.74 8.00
CA CYS A 9 -15.60 -28.44 8.61
C CYS A 9 -16.70 -28.70 7.58
N THR A 10 -17.67 -29.53 7.94
CA THR A 10 -18.78 -29.94 7.06
C THR A 10 -19.87 -28.86 6.88
N ARG A 11 -19.67 -27.64 7.38
CA ARG A 11 -20.67 -26.56 7.25
C ARG A 11 -20.65 -25.92 5.87
N THR A 12 -21.85 -25.69 5.36
CA THR A 12 -22.12 -24.97 4.12
C THR A 12 -22.87 -23.68 4.39
N PHE A 13 -22.53 -22.63 3.66
CA PHE A 13 -23.13 -21.31 3.78
C PHE A 13 -23.81 -20.92 2.47
N ALA A 14 -24.88 -20.13 2.57
CA ALA A 14 -25.59 -19.60 1.41
C ALA A 14 -24.83 -18.44 0.75
N ASP A 15 -23.95 -17.76 1.50
CA ASP A 15 -23.24 -16.57 1.07
C ASP A 15 -21.76 -16.59 1.47
N THR A 16 -20.96 -15.78 0.78
CA THR A 16 -19.53 -15.64 1.06
C THR A 16 -19.26 -14.95 2.39
N ASN A 17 -20.17 -14.09 2.85
CA ASN A 17 -20.05 -13.38 4.12
C ASN A 17 -20.24 -14.33 5.31
N GLY A 18 -21.25 -15.22 5.26
CA GLY A 18 -21.43 -16.27 6.25
C GLY A 18 -20.24 -17.21 6.34
N LEU A 19 -19.69 -17.64 5.20
CA LEU A 19 -18.46 -18.43 5.17
C LEU A 19 -17.27 -17.66 5.78
N PHE A 20 -17.05 -16.41 5.36
CA PHE A 20 -15.94 -15.59 5.86
C PHE A 20 -16.01 -15.40 7.39
N CYS A 21 -17.18 -15.02 7.91
CA CYS A 21 -17.41 -14.83 9.34
C CYS A 21 -17.19 -16.13 10.12
N HIS A 22 -17.70 -17.25 9.63
CA HIS A 22 -17.51 -18.56 10.25
C HIS A 22 -16.03 -18.94 10.32
N VAL A 23 -15.33 -18.88 9.19
CA VAL A 23 -13.91 -19.27 9.12
C VAL A 23 -13.06 -18.32 9.96
N ASN A 24 -13.36 -17.03 9.97
CA ASN A 24 -12.65 -16.05 10.78
C ASN A 24 -12.78 -16.33 12.28
N ALA A 25 -13.98 -16.72 12.73
CA ALA A 25 -14.25 -17.01 14.14
C ALA A 25 -13.75 -18.39 14.59
N ARG A 26 -13.78 -19.41 13.72
CA ARG A 26 -13.51 -20.82 14.10
C ARG A 26 -12.15 -21.33 13.66
N HIS A 27 -11.62 -20.84 12.54
CA HIS A 27 -10.36 -21.29 11.94
C HIS A 27 -9.34 -20.16 11.83
N GLY A 28 -9.71 -18.96 12.28
CA GLY A 28 -8.87 -17.79 12.33
C GLY A 28 -8.86 -16.96 11.05
N ARG A 29 -8.31 -15.75 11.19
CA ARG A 29 -8.35 -14.72 10.15
C ARG A 29 -7.55 -15.08 8.89
N ARG A 30 -6.47 -15.86 9.03
CA ARG A 30 -5.67 -16.31 7.88
C ARG A 30 -6.45 -17.29 7.00
N ALA A 31 -7.11 -18.27 7.62
CA ALA A 31 -7.96 -19.21 6.90
C ALA A 31 -9.14 -18.50 6.21
N ALA A 32 -9.73 -17.48 6.87
CA ALA A 32 -10.85 -16.73 6.30
C ALA A 32 -10.45 -15.96 5.03
N ARG A 33 -9.25 -15.35 5.03
CA ARG A 33 -8.69 -14.68 3.85
C ARG A 33 -8.43 -15.65 2.71
N ALA A 34 -7.95 -16.85 3.02
CA ALA A 34 -7.68 -17.88 2.01
C ALA A 34 -8.99 -18.44 1.43
N ALA A 35 -10.01 -18.65 2.27
CA ALA A 35 -11.30 -19.18 1.85
C ALA A 35 -12.11 -18.18 1.00
N VAL A 36 -12.04 -16.88 1.33
CA VAL A 36 -12.75 -15.83 0.56
C VAL A 36 -11.82 -14.63 0.30
N PRO A 37 -10.90 -14.72 -0.69
CA PRO A 37 -9.93 -13.65 -0.97
C PRO A 37 -10.56 -12.34 -1.45
N LYS A 38 -11.73 -12.43 -2.10
CA LYS A 38 -12.49 -11.30 -2.64
C LYS A 38 -13.47 -10.69 -1.63
N HIS A 39 -13.43 -11.10 -0.37
CA HIS A 39 -14.32 -10.53 0.65
C HIS A 39 -14.01 -9.04 0.87
N PRO A 40 -15.02 -8.16 1.05
CA PRO A 40 -14.80 -6.72 1.22
C PRO A 40 -13.80 -6.36 2.32
N SER A 41 -13.79 -7.10 3.44
CA SER A 41 -12.82 -6.87 4.53
C SER A 41 -11.37 -7.15 4.12
N VAL A 42 -11.15 -8.15 3.26
CA VAL A 42 -9.81 -8.51 2.75
C VAL A 42 -9.34 -7.48 1.75
N ILE A 43 -10.22 -7.06 0.85
CA ILE A 43 -9.92 -5.99 -0.12
C ILE A 43 -9.60 -4.69 0.62
N ALA A 44 -10.42 -4.28 1.58
CA ALA A 44 -10.19 -3.07 2.38
C ALA A 44 -8.89 -3.13 3.18
N GLU A 45 -8.50 -4.30 3.68
CA GLU A 45 -7.21 -4.49 4.32
C GLU A 45 -6.05 -4.35 3.33
N ASN A 46 -6.12 -5.00 2.17
CA ASN A 46 -5.09 -4.89 1.14
C ASN A 46 -4.91 -3.44 0.68
N VAL A 47 -6.00 -2.69 0.50
CA VAL A 47 -5.96 -1.26 0.17
C VAL A 47 -5.27 -0.46 1.27
N ARG A 48 -5.60 -0.71 2.55
CA ARG A 48 -4.95 -0.04 3.69
C ARG A 48 -3.45 -0.34 3.73
N THR A 49 -3.05 -1.59 3.59
CA THR A 49 -1.63 -2.00 3.58
C THR A 49 -0.88 -1.36 2.43
N ARG A 50 -1.45 -1.38 1.22
CA ARG A 50 -0.86 -0.72 0.04
C ARG A 50 -0.69 0.78 0.27
N ASN A 51 -1.72 1.45 0.77
CA ASN A 51 -1.67 2.89 1.01
C ASN A 51 -0.66 3.24 2.12
N ALA A 52 -0.55 2.41 3.17
CA ALA A 52 0.45 2.57 4.22
C ALA A 52 1.87 2.38 3.67
N ALA A 53 2.10 1.36 2.83
CA ALA A 53 3.38 1.14 2.16
C ALA A 53 3.74 2.30 1.23
N HIS A 54 2.77 2.79 0.44
CA HIS A 54 2.95 3.97 -0.40
C HIS A 54 3.31 5.20 0.44
N ARG A 55 2.60 5.46 1.53
CA ARG A 55 2.95 6.57 2.44
C ARG A 55 4.31 6.38 3.09
N ALA A 56 4.70 5.16 3.46
CA ALA A 56 6.01 4.89 4.03
C ALA A 56 7.13 5.12 3.01
N ALA A 57 6.93 4.68 1.75
CA ALA A 57 7.86 4.92 0.65
C ALA A 57 8.00 6.41 0.32
N ASN A 58 6.87 7.14 0.30
CA ASN A 58 6.85 8.58 -0.01
C ASN A 58 7.11 9.48 1.20
N ARG A 59 7.24 8.94 2.42
CA ARG A 59 7.62 9.73 3.61
C ARG A 59 9.02 10.35 3.47
N LYS A 60 9.82 9.88 2.51
CA LYS A 60 11.16 10.40 2.17
C LYS A 60 11.15 11.44 1.04
N ALA A 61 10.00 11.85 0.51
CA ALA A 61 9.93 12.57 -0.76
C ALA A 61 9.76 14.10 -0.65
N GLU A 62 10.41 14.74 0.33
CA GLU A 62 10.88 16.10 0.13
C GLU A 62 12.41 16.06 0.20
N PRO A 63 13.11 16.44 -0.88
CA PRO A 63 14.56 16.51 -0.86
C PRO A 63 15.00 17.45 0.25
N SER A 64 16.02 17.07 1.01
CA SER A 64 16.62 17.97 1.99
C SER A 64 17.14 19.22 1.29
N MET A 65 17.28 20.32 2.02
CA MET A 65 17.95 21.52 1.49
C MET A 65 19.38 21.23 1.04
N ALA A 66 20.05 20.31 1.73
CA ALA A 66 21.34 19.80 1.26
C ALA A 66 21.22 19.04 -0.08
N ASP A 67 20.17 18.24 -0.26
CA ASP A 67 19.96 17.49 -1.50
C ASP A 67 19.70 18.45 -2.67
N LEU A 68 18.88 19.49 -2.46
CA LEU A 68 18.61 20.53 -3.47
C LEU A 68 19.87 21.33 -3.85
N VAL A 69 20.70 21.69 -2.87
CA VAL A 69 21.98 22.39 -3.12
C VAL A 69 22.92 21.49 -3.93
N ILE A 70 23.04 20.21 -3.54
CA ILE A 70 23.91 19.25 -4.24
C ILE A 70 23.44 19.07 -5.68
N GLU A 71 22.14 18.87 -5.90
CA GLU A 71 21.55 18.69 -7.23
C GLU A 71 21.78 19.93 -8.12
N ALA A 72 21.53 21.13 -7.60
CA ALA A 72 21.73 22.37 -8.35
C ALA A 72 23.20 22.60 -8.76
N HIS A 73 24.16 22.30 -7.88
CA HIS A 73 25.59 22.37 -8.22
C HIS A 73 25.98 21.34 -9.29
N LEU A 74 25.44 20.11 -9.19
CA LEU A 74 25.70 19.05 -10.18
C LEU A 74 25.14 19.45 -11.55
N ASP A 75 23.91 19.96 -11.60
CA ASP A 75 23.27 20.42 -12.82
C ASP A 75 24.08 21.53 -13.48
N ARG A 76 24.52 22.53 -12.72
CA ARG A 76 25.40 23.60 -13.24
C ARG A 76 26.73 23.06 -13.76
N ALA A 77 27.36 22.12 -13.05
CA ALA A 77 28.61 21.49 -13.49
C ALA A 77 28.43 20.68 -14.78
N MET A 78 27.24 20.09 -14.97
CA MET A 78 26.85 19.39 -16.20
C MET A 78 26.34 20.31 -17.31
N GLY A 79 26.23 21.62 -17.05
CA GLY A 79 25.69 22.61 -18.00
C GLY A 79 24.17 22.51 -18.20
N LEU A 80 23.47 21.86 -17.26
CA LEU A 80 22.02 21.78 -17.24
C LEU A 80 21.42 23.07 -16.64
N PRO A 81 20.24 23.49 -17.10
CA PRO A 81 19.57 24.68 -16.57
C PRO A 81 19.12 24.44 -15.12
N VAL A 82 19.54 25.32 -14.21
CA VAL A 82 19.08 25.37 -12.82
C VAL A 82 17.91 26.36 -12.72
N ASP A 83 16.90 26.02 -11.92
CA ASP A 83 15.77 26.92 -11.65
C ASP A 83 16.25 28.25 -11.06
N ARG A 84 15.71 29.38 -11.51
CA ARG A 84 16.14 30.71 -11.08
C ARG A 84 15.97 30.90 -9.57
N ASP A 85 14.87 30.41 -9.00
CA ASP A 85 14.60 30.59 -7.57
C ASP A 85 15.58 29.74 -6.73
N ILE A 86 16.01 28.58 -7.25
CA ILE A 86 17.04 27.73 -6.65
C ILE A 86 18.44 28.36 -6.79
N ALA A 87 18.74 28.94 -7.96
CA ALA A 87 20.00 29.63 -8.23
C ALA A 87 20.17 30.87 -7.34
N GLU A 88 19.11 31.65 -7.16
CA GLU A 88 19.10 32.80 -6.25
C GLU A 88 19.14 32.37 -4.78
N MET A 89 18.48 31.26 -4.41
CA MET A 89 18.44 30.78 -3.03
C MET A 89 19.78 30.19 -2.56
N PHE A 90 20.57 29.58 -3.46
CA PHE A 90 21.82 28.91 -3.11
C PHE A 90 23.08 29.52 -3.72
N ASP A 91 22.97 30.67 -4.40
CA ASP A 91 24.05 31.35 -5.12
C ASP A 91 24.81 30.42 -6.09
N VAL A 92 24.08 29.50 -6.74
CA VAL A 92 24.64 28.44 -7.60
C VAL A 92 24.73 28.81 -9.06
#